data_AF-J9GEV4-F1
#
_entry.id   AF-J9GEV4-F1
#
_cell.length_a   1.000
_cell.length_b   1.000
_cell.length_c   1.000
_cell.angle_alpha   90.00
_cell.angle_beta   90.00
_cell.angle_gamma   90.00
#
_symmetry.space_group_name_H-M   'P 1'
#
loop_
_entity.id
_entity.type
_entity.pdbx_description
1 polymer ?
#
loop_
_entity_poly.entity_id
_entity_poly.type
_entity_poly.pdbx_seq_one_letter_code
_entity_poly.pdbx_strand_id
1 'polypeptide(L)'
;MPEVTINIAHRTYRLAVSSGEETLIQECAEKVDRQITSMKENSHLVSQEQVAVLVALEIAYEAQKALQDAEKAKEAQEATPEVSVETLSESLKEKEQEIETLKSTVAELQKQLEDASKQADNSALLREIDSLSSLCEKAIYSDMHKIGIF
;
A
#
# COMPACT_ATOMS: atom_id res chain seq x y z
N MET A 1 -2.88 6.83 32.37
CA MET A 1 -4.01 6.96 31.43
C MET A 1 -3.81 8.28 30.72
N PRO A 2 -3.72 8.31 29.39
CA PRO A 2 -3.57 9.56 28.66
C PRO A 2 -4.84 10.40 28.80
N GLU A 3 -4.65 11.71 28.98
CA GLU A 3 -5.72 12.72 29.05
C GLU A 3 -5.58 13.63 27.82
N VAL A 4 -6.68 13.83 27.10
CA VAL A 4 -6.73 14.75 25.96
C VAL A 4 -7.62 15.93 26.32
N THR A 5 -7.13 17.13 26.00
CA THR A 5 -7.88 18.38 26.16
C THR A 5 -8.40 18.82 24.80
N ILE A 6 -9.71 18.95 24.67
CA ILE A 6 -10.40 19.36 23.42
C ILE A 6 -11.20 20.64 23.65
N ASN A 7 -11.41 21.41 22.58
CA ASN A 7 -12.23 22.60 22.60
C ASN A 7 -13.41 22.41 21.65
N ILE A 8 -14.64 22.52 22.16
CA ILE A 8 -15.87 22.40 21.40
C ILE A 8 -16.78 23.56 21.77
N ALA A 9 -17.22 24.33 20.78
CA ALA A 9 -18.13 25.45 20.90
C ALA A 9 -17.70 26.46 21.98
N HIS A 10 -16.41 26.84 21.97
CA HIS A 10 -15.76 27.74 22.95
C HIS A 10 -15.73 27.22 24.40
N ARG A 11 -15.89 25.90 24.62
CA ARG A 11 -15.73 25.26 25.93
C ARG A 11 -14.62 24.22 25.87
N THR A 12 -13.76 24.24 26.87
CA THR A 12 -12.65 23.29 27.01
C THR A 12 -13.09 22.08 27.84
N TYR A 13 -12.89 20.89 27.29
CA TYR A 13 -13.19 19.61 27.93
C TYR A 13 -11.93 18.78 28.07
N ARG A 14 -11.90 17.94 29.10
CA ARG A 14 -10.82 16.98 29.34
C ARG A 14 -11.39 15.57 29.34
N LEU A 15 -10.85 14.72 28.48
CA LEU A 15 -11.31 13.35 28.31
C LEU A 15 -10.16 12.38 28.60
N ALA A 16 -10.43 11.35 29.39
CA ALA A 16 -9.53 10.21 29.51
C ALA A 16 -9.77 9.29 28.32
N VAL A 17 -8.71 8.96 27.59
CA VAL A 17 -8.80 8.12 26.37
C VAL A 17 -7.91 6.90 26.48
N SER A 18 -8.21 5.89 25.67
CA SER A 18 -7.34 4.72 25.50
C SER A 18 -6.09 5.12 24.71
N SER A 19 -4.96 4.46 25.00
CA SER A 19 -3.70 4.72 24.31
C SER A 19 -3.85 4.51 22.81
N GLY A 20 -3.56 5.54 22.01
CA GLY A 20 -3.59 5.47 20.53
C GLY A 20 -4.85 6.04 19.87
N GLU A 21 -5.88 6.40 20.62
CA GLU A 21 -7.13 6.98 20.08
C GLU A 21 -7.19 8.51 20.19
N GLU A 22 -6.13 9.14 20.69
CA GLU A 22 -6.06 10.58 20.96
C GLU A 22 -6.33 11.43 19.70
N THR A 23 -5.73 11.03 18.57
CA THR A 23 -5.90 11.72 17.27
C THR A 23 -7.33 11.60 16.75
N LEU A 24 -7.93 10.42 16.88
CA LEU A 24 -9.29 10.17 16.42
C LEU A 24 -10.31 10.98 17.22
N ILE A 25 -10.13 11.07 18.55
CA ILE A 25 -10.98 11.91 19.40
C ILE A 25 -10.82 13.39 19.06
N GLN A 26 -9.61 13.84 18.74
CA GLN A 26 -9.36 15.21 18.30
C GLN A 26 -10.06 15.53 16.97
N GLU A 27 -9.96 14.64 15.98
CA GLU A 27 -10.69 14.80 14.70
C GLU A 27 -12.20 14.79 14.88
N CYS A 28 -12.73 13.92 15.74
CA CYS A 28 -14.14 13.90 16.10
C CYS A 28 -14.57 15.23 16.76
N ALA A 29 -13.76 15.78 17.65
CA ALA A 29 -14.04 17.06 18.29
C ALA A 29 -14.10 18.21 17.26
N GLU A 30 -13.19 18.25 16.29
CA GLU A 30 -13.21 19.24 15.21
C GLU A 30 -14.46 19.12 14.33
N LYS A 31 -14.90 17.90 14.02
CA LYS A 31 -16.13 17.67 13.24
C LYS A 31 -17.37 18.18 13.99
N VAL A 32 -17.47 17.87 15.27
CA VAL A 32 -18.58 18.33 16.13
C VAL A 32 -18.58 19.85 16.23
N ASP A 33 -17.41 20.48 16.41
CA ASP A 33 -17.29 21.95 16.51
C ASP A 33 -17.75 22.66 15.23
N ARG A 34 -17.36 22.12 14.06
CA ARG A 34 -17.83 22.63 12.75
C ARG A 34 -19.34 22.51 12.59
N GLN A 35 -19.93 21.37 12.97
CA GLN A 35 -21.37 21.16 12.87
C GLN A 35 -22.15 22.06 13.83
N ILE A 36 -21.69 22.22 15.08
CA ILE A 36 -22.33 23.15 16.04
C ILE A 36 -22.28 24.59 15.51
N THR A 37 -21.15 25.01 14.96
CA THR A 37 -21.00 26.36 14.41
C THR A 37 -21.91 26.57 13.20
N SER A 38 -21.91 25.62 12.25
CA SER A 38 -22.78 25.68 11.07
C SER A 38 -24.27 25.66 11.45
N MET A 39 -24.67 24.80 12.38
CA MET A 39 -26.07 24.75 12.79
C MET A 39 -26.48 25.97 13.61
N LYS A 40 -25.57 26.58 14.38
CA LYS A 40 -25.81 27.84 15.06
C LYS A 40 -25.99 29.01 14.08
N GLU A 41 -25.26 29.03 12.97
CA GLU A 41 -25.43 30.05 11.93
C GLU A 41 -26.74 29.86 11.14
N ASN A 42 -27.12 28.60 10.88
CA ASN A 42 -28.32 28.27 10.12
C ASN A 42 -29.61 28.28 10.95
N SER A 43 -29.52 28.11 12.27
CA SER A 43 -30.68 28.05 13.16
C SER A 43 -30.84 29.36 13.94
N HIS A 44 -32.08 29.85 14.04
CA HIS A 44 -32.42 30.97 14.92
C HIS A 44 -32.55 30.51 16.38
N LEU A 45 -31.65 29.64 16.84
CA LEU A 45 -31.66 29.11 18.21
C LEU A 45 -30.72 29.95 19.07
N VAL A 46 -31.29 30.53 20.13
CA VAL A 46 -30.54 31.41 21.05
C VAL A 46 -29.67 30.60 22.02
N SER A 47 -30.09 29.37 22.35
CA SER A 47 -29.39 28.53 23.32
C SER A 47 -28.37 27.61 22.65
N GLN A 48 -27.11 27.76 23.04
CA GLN A 48 -26.02 26.89 22.64
C GLN A 48 -26.25 25.43 23.05
N GLU A 49 -26.93 25.19 24.18
CA GLU A 49 -27.24 23.83 24.64
C GLU A 49 -28.25 23.13 23.74
N GLN A 50 -29.24 23.87 23.23
CA GLN A 50 -30.21 23.33 22.28
C GLN A 50 -29.55 22.96 20.95
N VAL A 51 -28.65 23.81 20.45
CA VAL A 51 -27.88 23.51 19.24
C VAL A 51 -27.03 22.25 19.45
N ALA A 52 -26.35 22.13 20.59
CA ALA A 52 -25.53 20.94 20.89
C ALA A 52 -26.36 19.65 20.96
N VAL A 53 -27.56 19.68 21.54
CA VAL A 53 -28.46 18.50 21.60
C VAL A 53 -28.94 18.11 20.20
N LEU A 54 -29.28 19.09 19.35
CA LEU A 54 -29.71 18.81 17.99
C LEU A 54 -28.56 18.26 17.13
N VAL A 55 -27.34 18.79 17.25
CA VAL A 55 -26.15 18.22 16.58
C VAL A 55 -25.91 16.78 17.06
N ALA A 56 -26.00 16.53 18.37
CA ALA A 56 -25.83 15.19 18.90
C ALA A 56 -26.88 14.21 18.34
N LEU A 57 -28.12 14.67 18.16
CA LEU A 57 -29.20 13.88 17.55
C LEU A 57 -28.94 13.62 16.06
N GLU A 58 -28.45 14.61 15.32
CA GLU A 58 -28.09 14.47 13.91
C GLU A 58 -26.96 13.46 13.72
N ILE A 59 -25.87 13.57 14.49
CA ILE A 59 -24.74 12.63 14.46
C ILE A 59 -25.21 11.21 14.83
N ALA A 60 -26.03 11.07 15.87
CA ALA A 60 -26.57 9.77 16.27
C ALA A 60 -27.47 9.16 15.18
N TYR A 61 -28.28 9.99 14.53
CA TYR A 61 -29.13 9.57 13.40
C TYR A 61 -28.29 9.14 12.21
N GLU A 62 -27.25 9.89 11.83
CA GLU A 62 -26.34 9.53 10.75
C GLU A 62 -25.61 8.22 11.04
N ALA A 63 -25.12 8.04 12.27
CA ALA A 63 -24.48 6.79 12.68
C ALA A 63 -25.47 5.60 12.62
N GLN A 64 -26.70 5.79 13.10
CA GLN A 64 -27.71 4.73 13.07
C GLN A 64 -28.19 4.43 11.65
N LYS A 65 -28.33 5.44 10.80
CA LYS A 65 -28.64 5.27 9.38
C LYS A 65 -27.51 4.54 8.66
N ALA A 66 -26.25 4.90 8.90
CA ALA A 66 -25.10 4.20 8.33
C ALA A 66 -25.04 2.73 8.78
N LEU A 67 -25.38 2.43 10.05
CA LEU A 67 -25.51 1.07 10.54
C LEU A 67 -26.67 0.33 9.86
N GLN A 68 -27.85 0.95 9.74
CA GLN A 68 -28.99 0.35 9.06
C GLN A 68 -28.74 0.13 7.57
N ASP A 69 -28.02 1.03 6.89
CA ASP A 69 -27.65 0.88 5.49
C ASP A 69 -26.60 -0.22 5.33
N ALA A 70 -25.67 -0.36 6.29
CA ALA A 70 -24.73 -1.48 6.35
C ALA A 70 -25.43 -2.81 6.69
N GLU A 71 -26.44 -2.80 7.56
CA GLU A 71 -27.27 -3.96 7.89
C GLU A 71 -28.13 -4.35 6.71
N LYS A 72 -28.77 -3.42 6.01
CA LYS A 72 -29.51 -3.69 4.77
C LYS A 72 -28.60 -4.17 3.64
N ALA A 73 -27.37 -3.67 3.56
CA ALA A 73 -26.37 -4.19 2.63
C ALA A 73 -25.95 -5.62 3.01
N LYS A 74 -25.87 -5.94 4.31
CA LYS A 74 -25.63 -7.31 4.80
C LYS A 74 -26.84 -8.23 4.63
N GLU A 75 -28.05 -7.78 4.88
CA GLU A 75 -29.30 -8.53 4.69
C GLU A 75 -29.61 -8.76 3.20
N ALA A 76 -29.30 -7.79 2.33
CA ALA A 76 -29.31 -7.98 0.87
C ALA A 76 -28.23 -8.97 0.39
N GLN A 77 -27.23 -9.26 1.22
CA GLN A 77 -26.18 -10.23 0.96
C GLN A 77 -26.46 -11.60 1.62
N GLU A 78 -27.37 -11.68 2.59
CA GLU A 78 -27.80 -12.94 3.24
C GLU A 78 -28.93 -13.67 2.49
N ALA A 79 -29.58 -13.06 1.49
CA ALA A 79 -30.55 -13.75 0.63
C ALA A 79 -29.90 -14.56 -0.53
N THR A 80 -28.58 -14.50 -0.72
CA THR A 80 -27.84 -15.31 -1.72
C THR A 80 -26.45 -15.74 -1.21
N PRO A 81 -26.36 -16.59 -0.17
CA PRO A 81 -25.06 -17.03 0.33
C PRO A 81 -24.36 -18.05 -0.58
N GLU A 82 -25.02 -18.62 -1.59
CA GLU A 82 -24.41 -19.67 -2.42
C GLU A 82 -23.68 -19.13 -3.66
N VAL A 83 -24.18 -18.07 -4.30
CA VAL A 83 -23.62 -17.61 -5.60
C VAL A 83 -22.36 -16.75 -5.45
N SER A 84 -22.20 -16.04 -4.32
CA SER A 84 -21.02 -15.17 -4.12
C SER A 84 -19.78 -15.95 -3.65
N VAL A 85 -19.94 -17.10 -2.99
CA VAL A 85 -18.79 -17.92 -2.57
C VAL A 85 -18.23 -18.71 -3.76
N GLU A 86 -19.09 -19.19 -4.66
CA GLU A 86 -18.67 -19.88 -5.88
C GLU A 86 -17.93 -18.93 -6.83
N THR A 87 -18.49 -17.75 -7.12
CA THR A 87 -17.85 -16.76 -8.01
C THR A 87 -16.52 -16.21 -7.46
N LEU A 88 -16.41 -16.02 -6.14
CA LEU A 88 -15.14 -15.67 -5.50
C LEU A 88 -14.15 -16.84 -5.52
N SER A 89 -14.60 -18.09 -5.36
CA SER A 89 -13.74 -19.27 -5.43
C SER A 89 -13.21 -19.55 -6.85
N GLU A 90 -14.00 -19.24 -7.88
CA GLU A 90 -13.58 -19.31 -9.28
C GLU A 90 -12.58 -18.20 -9.59
N SER A 91 -12.83 -16.98 -9.11
CA SER A 91 -11.89 -15.85 -9.25
C SER A 91 -10.57 -16.09 -8.51
N LEU A 92 -10.60 -16.75 -7.34
CA LEU A 92 -9.38 -17.14 -6.62
C LEU A 92 -8.59 -18.22 -7.37
N LYS A 93 -9.25 -19.23 -7.93
CA LYS A 93 -8.59 -20.27 -8.76
C LYS A 93 -7.98 -19.67 -10.02
N GLU A 94 -8.66 -18.74 -10.68
CA GLU A 94 -8.14 -18.05 -11.86
C GLU A 94 -6.89 -17.24 -11.50
N LYS A 95 -6.91 -16.52 -10.36
CA LYS A 95 -5.75 -15.78 -9.87
C LYS A 95 -4.60 -16.70 -9.42
N GLU A 96 -4.87 -17.86 -8.84
CA GLU A 96 -3.85 -18.84 -8.50
C GLU A 96 -3.17 -19.42 -9.76
N GLN A 97 -3.93 -19.72 -10.81
CA GLN A 97 -3.38 -20.16 -12.09
C GLN A 97 -2.56 -19.06 -12.78
N GLU A 98 -3.01 -17.80 -12.70
CA GLU A 98 -2.26 -16.65 -13.20
C GLU A 98 -0.95 -16.44 -12.43
N ILE A 99 -0.96 -16.63 -11.10
CA ILE A 99 0.26 -16.59 -10.27
C ILE A 99 1.22 -17.73 -10.63
N GLU A 100 0.73 -18.93 -10.90
CA GLU A 100 1.56 -20.08 -11.26
C GLU A 100 2.21 -19.94 -12.65
N THR A 101 1.47 -19.39 -13.62
CA THR A 101 2.02 -19.07 -14.95
C THR A 101 3.00 -17.89 -14.90
N LEU A 102 2.73 -16.87 -14.09
CA LEU A 102 3.69 -15.78 -13.87
C LEU A 102 4.96 -16.27 -13.15
N LYS A 103 4.85 -17.21 -12.20
CA LYS A 103 6.03 -17.80 -11.55
C LYS A 103 6.90 -18.60 -12.51
N SER A 104 6.30 -19.40 -13.39
CA SER A 104 7.08 -20.18 -14.37
C SER A 104 7.76 -19.27 -15.41
N THR A 105 7.08 -18.24 -15.89
CA THR A 105 7.69 -17.25 -16.80
C THR A 105 8.81 -16.45 -16.13
N VAL A 106 8.68 -16.06 -14.85
CA VAL A 106 9.76 -15.42 -14.09
C VAL A 106 10.95 -16.36 -13.92
N ALA A 107 10.72 -17.65 -13.63
CA ALA A 107 11.79 -18.64 -13.52
C ALA A 107 12.53 -18.84 -14.86
N GLU A 108 11.81 -18.87 -15.98
CA GLU A 108 12.37 -19.00 -17.32
C GLU A 108 13.22 -17.77 -17.68
N LEU A 109 12.71 -16.55 -17.42
CA LEU A 109 13.43 -15.30 -17.67
C LEU A 109 14.66 -15.14 -16.77
N GLN A 110 14.58 -15.55 -15.51
CA GLN A 110 15.73 -15.57 -14.60
C GLN A 110 16.84 -16.49 -15.10
N LYS A 111 16.46 -17.69 -15.58
CA LYS A 111 17.42 -18.64 -16.14
C LYS A 111 18.06 -18.10 -17.42
N GLN A 112 17.28 -17.50 -18.32
CA GLN A 112 17.81 -16.85 -19.53
C GLN A 112 18.75 -15.69 -19.20
N LEU A 113 18.45 -14.90 -18.15
CA LEU A 113 19.31 -13.82 -17.70
C LEU A 113 20.65 -14.34 -17.15
N GLU A 114 20.63 -15.42 -16.36
CA GLU A 114 21.83 -16.06 -15.84
C GLU A 114 22.71 -16.66 -16.96
N ASP A 115 22.09 -17.35 -17.92
CA ASP A 115 22.80 -17.95 -19.05
C ASP A 115 23.40 -16.86 -19.96
N ALA A 116 22.66 -15.79 -20.23
CA ALA A 116 23.15 -14.64 -20.99
C ALA A 116 24.31 -13.91 -20.27
N SER A 117 24.23 -13.76 -18.95
CA SER A 117 25.31 -13.18 -18.13
C SER A 117 26.58 -14.03 -18.21
N LYS A 118 26.47 -15.34 -17.98
CA LYS A 118 27.61 -16.27 -18.04
C LYS A 118 28.24 -16.31 -19.43
N GLN A 119 27.42 -16.21 -20.48
CA GLN A 119 27.89 -16.24 -21.85
C GLN A 119 28.58 -14.91 -22.26
N ALA A 120 28.08 -13.77 -21.77
CA ALA A 120 28.71 -12.47 -21.98
C ALA A 120 30.10 -12.42 -21.30
N ASP A 121 30.18 -12.82 -20.03
CA ASP A 121 31.43 -12.83 -19.25
C ASP A 121 32.47 -13.75 -19.87
N ASN A 122 32.08 -14.99 -20.22
CA ASN A 122 32.99 -15.93 -20.88
C ASN A 122 33.46 -15.43 -22.24
N SER A 123 32.59 -14.78 -23.02
CA SER A 123 32.99 -14.25 -24.34
C SER A 123 33.98 -13.08 -24.23
N ALA A 124 33.84 -12.24 -23.21
CA ALA A 124 34.77 -11.14 -22.94
C ALA A 124 36.13 -11.66 -22.48
N LEU A 125 36.13 -12.61 -21.54
CA LEU A 125 37.35 -13.26 -21.05
C LEU A 125 38.10 -14.00 -22.17
N LEU A 126 37.39 -14.70 -23.06
CA LEU A 126 38.01 -15.39 -24.19
C LEU A 126 38.69 -14.41 -25.17
N ARG A 127 38.06 -13.27 -25.47
CA ARG A 127 38.68 -12.22 -26.30
C ARG A 127 39.93 -11.63 -25.67
N GLU A 128 39.93 -11.45 -24.35
CA GLU A 128 41.08 -10.93 -23.63
C GLU A 128 42.25 -11.93 -23.67
N ILE A 129 41.97 -13.22 -23.46
CA ILE A 129 42.95 -14.31 -23.61
C ILE A 129 43.57 -14.31 -25.02
N ASP A 130 42.76 -14.20 -26.07
CA ASP A 130 43.23 -14.13 -27.46
C ASP A 130 44.09 -12.89 -27.73
N SER A 131 43.74 -11.76 -27.11
CA SER A 131 44.53 -10.53 -27.23
C SER A 131 45.91 -10.68 -26.55
N LEU A 132 45.94 -11.30 -25.37
CA LEU A 132 47.16 -11.53 -24.60
C LEU A 132 48.06 -12.57 -25.26
N SER A 133 47.50 -13.64 -25.81
CA SER A 133 48.27 -14.65 -26.55
C SER A 133 48.95 -14.04 -27.78
N SER A 134 48.24 -13.21 -28.56
CA SER A 134 48.82 -12.48 -29.69
C SER A 134 49.94 -11.52 -29.28
N LEU A 135 49.80 -10.86 -28.12
CA LEU A 135 50.79 -9.93 -27.59
C LEU A 135 52.05 -10.68 -27.11
N CYS A 136 51.86 -11.80 -26.42
CA CYS A 136 52.95 -12.71 -26.02
C CYS A 136 53.68 -13.26 -27.23
N GLU A 137 52.98 -13.74 -28.27
CA GLU A 137 53.60 -14.22 -29.51
C GLU A 137 54.46 -13.14 -30.17
N LYS A 138 53.92 -11.92 -30.32
CA LYS A 138 54.69 -10.80 -30.90
C LYS A 138 55.93 -10.46 -30.08
N ALA A 139 55.82 -10.45 -28.75
CA ALA A 139 56.94 -10.20 -27.87
C ALA A 139 58.02 -11.27 -28.04
N ILE A 140 57.63 -12.56 -28.05
CA ILE A 140 58.53 -13.69 -28.26
C ILE A 140 59.22 -13.59 -29.62
N TYR A 141 58.49 -13.33 -30.71
CA TYR A 141 59.10 -13.16 -32.04
C TYR A 141 60.07 -11.98 -32.08
N SER A 142 59.73 -10.86 -31.44
CA SER A 142 60.61 -9.69 -31.40
C SER A 142 61.90 -9.95 -30.61
N ASP A 143 61.83 -10.70 -29.51
CA ASP A 143 63.00 -11.06 -28.73
C ASP A 143 63.84 -12.14 -29.41
N MET A 144 63.22 -13.14 -30.03
CA MET A 144 63.93 -14.12 -30.86
C MET A 144 64.68 -13.47 -32.01
N HIS A 145 64.09 -12.44 -32.63
CA HIS A 145 64.74 -11.65 -33.69
C HIS A 145 65.89 -10.81 -33.15
N LYS A 146 65.79 -10.27 -31.92
CA LYS A 146 66.89 -9.55 -31.25
C LYS A 146 68.03 -10.46 -30.78
N ILE A 147 67.73 -11.71 -30.41
CA ILE A 147 68.71 -12.71 -29.93
C ILE A 147 69.42 -13.42 -31.10
N GLY A 148 68.98 -13.20 -32.35
CA GLY A 148 69.67 -13.67 -33.56
C GLY A 148 69.51 -15.16 -33.85
N ILE A 149 68.36 -15.75 -33.48
CA ILE A 149 68.04 -17.17 -33.70
C ILE A 149 67.26 -17.40 -35.02
N PHE A 150 66.92 -16.33 -35.74
CA PHE A 150 66.45 -16.36 -37.14
C PHE A 150 67.16 -15.29 -37.96
#